data_AF-A0A396ZD51-F1
#
_entry.id   AF-A0A396ZD51-F1
#
_cell.length_a   1.000
_cell.length_b   1.000
_cell.length_c   1.000
_cell.angle_alpha   90.00
_cell.angle_beta   90.00
_cell.angle_gamma   90.00
#
_symmetry.space_group_name_H-M   'P 1'
#
loop_
_entity.id
_entity.type
_entity.pdbx_description
1 polymer ?
#
loop_
_entity_poly.entity_id
_entity_poly.type
_entity_poly.pdbx_seq_one_letter_code
_entity_poly.pdbx_strand_id
1 'polypeptide(L)'
;MNAVKPKRLLVNGEVVHYKRFWRRGRSLSQRIEQVVIESKLNLRDIAFKYSFDFYQNQNETMGPLYREHLADVIKGVRNTPRYVIAIEDSWKLPIETIRKIYQEDKEREKLGQLLDPDSIREFAIWYSGILKLSLAENS
;
A
#
# COMPACT_ATOMS: atom_id res chain seq x y z
N MET A 1 -24.30 -18.88 -18.59
CA MET A 1 -22.90 -18.58 -18.22
C MET A 1 -22.90 -17.95 -16.84
N ASN A 2 -22.24 -18.55 -15.84
CA ASN A 2 -22.11 -17.91 -14.53
C ASN A 2 -21.17 -16.71 -14.67
N ALA A 3 -21.68 -15.49 -14.44
CA ALA A 3 -20.86 -14.29 -14.44
C ALA A 3 -19.72 -14.46 -13.42
N VAL A 4 -18.48 -14.49 -13.91
CA VAL A 4 -17.29 -14.55 -13.05
C VAL A 4 -17.23 -13.24 -12.27
N LYS A 5 -17.58 -13.29 -10.98
CA LYS A 5 -17.54 -12.10 -10.13
C LYS A 5 -16.09 -11.64 -9.97
N PRO A 6 -15.78 -10.35 -10.21
CA PRO A 6 -14.43 -9.84 -10.07
C PRO A 6 -13.98 -9.92 -8.61
N LYS A 7 -12.69 -10.23 -8.39
CA LYS A 7 -12.12 -10.38 -7.03
C LYS A 7 -12.06 -9.04 -6.27
N ARG A 8 -11.95 -7.95 -7.01
CA ARG A 8 -11.84 -6.56 -6.54
C ARG A 8 -12.56 -5.67 -7.55
N LEU A 9 -13.10 -4.56 -7.07
CA LEU A 9 -13.85 -3.59 -7.85
C LEU A 9 -13.62 -2.20 -7.26
N LEU A 10 -13.80 -1.16 -8.06
CA LEU A 10 -13.75 0.23 -7.60
C LEU A 10 -15.17 0.74 -7.42
N VAL A 11 -15.43 1.34 -6.26
CA VAL A 11 -16.71 2.00 -5.93
C VAL A 11 -16.34 3.36 -5.37
N ASN A 12 -16.79 4.43 -6.02
CA ASN A 12 -16.47 5.82 -5.64
C ASN A 12 -14.95 6.07 -5.46
N GLY A 13 -14.12 5.52 -6.35
CA GLY A 13 -12.66 5.65 -6.28
C GLY A 13 -11.97 4.76 -5.23
N GLU A 14 -12.72 3.99 -4.44
CA GLU A 14 -12.18 3.11 -3.42
C GLU A 14 -12.16 1.64 -3.83
N VAL A 15 -11.09 0.93 -3.43
CA VAL A 15 -10.96 -0.50 -3.73
C VAL A 15 -11.82 -1.30 -2.76
N VAL A 16 -12.83 -1.96 -3.31
CA VAL A 16 -13.70 -2.88 -2.57
C VAL A 16 -13.37 -4.31 -2.99
N HIS A 17 -13.10 -5.16 -2.00
CA HIS A 17 -12.93 -6.61 -2.22
C HIS A 17 -14.27 -7.32 -2.13
N TYR A 18 -14.55 -8.22 -3.07
CA TYR A 18 -15.74 -9.06 -2.96
C TYR A 18 -15.54 -10.07 -1.81
N LYS A 19 -16.47 -10.19 -0.86
CA LYS A 19 -16.36 -11.14 0.28
C LYS A 19 -14.99 -11.04 1.01
N ARG A 20 -14.44 -12.17 1.48
CA ARG A 20 -13.12 -12.31 2.12
C ARG A 20 -11.96 -12.41 1.11
N PHE A 21 -12.07 -11.80 -0.08
CA PHE A 21 -11.00 -11.86 -1.08
C PHE A 21 -9.79 -10.97 -0.74
N TRP A 22 -9.90 -10.10 0.27
CA TRP A 22 -8.74 -9.43 0.83
C TRP A 22 -7.76 -10.45 1.41
N ARG A 23 -6.55 -10.49 0.83
CA ARG A 23 -5.46 -11.36 1.28
C ARG A 23 -4.24 -10.50 1.49
N ARG A 24 -3.55 -10.75 2.61
CA ARG A 24 -2.18 -10.25 2.82
C ARG A 24 -1.31 -10.72 1.65
N GLY A 25 -0.64 -9.77 1.00
CA GLY A 25 0.35 -10.07 -0.04
C GLY A 25 1.66 -10.57 0.59
N ARG A 26 2.68 -10.81 -0.25
CA ARG A 26 4.04 -11.00 0.26
C ARG A 26 4.48 -9.70 0.94
N SER A 27 4.81 -9.77 2.22
CA SER A 27 5.31 -8.60 2.93
C SER A 27 6.73 -8.25 2.50
N LEU A 28 7.05 -6.96 2.48
CA LEU A 28 8.39 -6.44 2.23
C LEU A 28 9.23 -6.37 3.52
N SER A 29 8.58 -6.17 4.67
CA SER A 29 9.17 -6.14 6.01
C SER A 29 8.08 -6.23 7.09
N GLN A 30 8.44 -6.40 8.36
CA GLN A 30 7.45 -6.58 9.44
C GLN A 30 6.51 -5.38 9.61
N ARG A 31 7.03 -4.15 9.64
CA ARG A 31 6.18 -2.95 9.81
C ARG A 31 5.38 -2.62 8.55
N ILE A 32 5.95 -2.85 7.36
CA ILE A 32 5.20 -2.70 6.10
C ILE A 32 4.05 -3.72 6.01
N GLU A 33 4.16 -4.89 6.64
CA GLU A 33 3.02 -5.81 6.76
C GLU A 33 1.85 -5.16 7.50
N GLN A 34 2.13 -4.48 8.62
CA GLN A 34 1.09 -3.81 9.40
C GLN A 34 0.46 -2.66 8.61
N VAL A 35 1.26 -1.91 7.84
CA VAL A 35 0.73 -0.89 6.92
C VAL A 35 -0.30 -1.50 5.96
N VAL A 36 0.00 -2.66 5.38
CA VAL A 36 -0.93 -3.37 4.48
C VAL A 36 -2.17 -3.88 5.22
N ILE A 37 -2.02 -4.36 6.45
CA ILE A 37 -3.13 -4.88 7.27
C ILE A 37 -4.11 -3.77 7.61
N GLU A 38 -3.62 -2.69 8.20
CA GLU A 38 -4.47 -1.62 8.72
C GLU A 38 -5.10 -0.79 7.60
N SER A 39 -4.35 -0.50 6.53
CA SER A 39 -4.90 0.19 5.34
C SER A 39 -5.84 -0.70 4.53
N LYS A 40 -5.76 -2.02 4.71
CA LYS A 40 -6.38 -3.03 3.83
C LYS A 40 -5.99 -2.89 2.36
N LEU A 41 -4.85 -2.26 2.06
CA LEU A 41 -4.35 -2.05 0.70
C LEU A 41 -2.94 -2.62 0.55
N ASN A 42 -2.82 -3.72 -0.19
CA ASN A 42 -1.51 -4.20 -0.63
C ASN A 42 -1.08 -3.52 -1.95
N LEU A 43 0.19 -3.66 -2.34
CA LEU A 43 0.70 -3.05 -3.58
C LEU A 43 -0.06 -3.46 -4.85
N ARG A 44 -0.65 -4.65 -4.88
CA ARG A 44 -1.46 -5.10 -6.02
C ARG A 44 -2.81 -4.38 -6.06
N ASP A 45 -3.34 -4.00 -4.91
CA ASP A 45 -4.60 -3.26 -4.80
C ASP A 45 -4.37 -1.79 -5.16
N ILE A 46 -3.27 -1.20 -4.69
CA ILE A 46 -2.82 0.14 -5.10
C ILE A 46 -2.59 0.18 -6.61
N ALA A 47 -1.81 -0.76 -7.15
CA ALA A 47 -1.57 -0.85 -8.59
C ALA A 47 -2.87 -1.00 -9.39
N PHE A 48 -3.86 -1.72 -8.87
CA PHE A 48 -5.16 -1.85 -9.50
C PHE A 48 -5.94 -0.53 -9.51
N LYS A 49 -6.04 0.17 -8.37
CA LYS A 49 -6.70 1.48 -8.24
C LYS A 49 -6.15 2.48 -9.26
N TYR A 50 -4.85 2.71 -9.20
CA TYR A 50 -4.18 3.74 -10.01
C TYR A 50 -3.90 3.31 -11.46
N SER A 51 -4.10 2.04 -11.80
CA SER A 51 -4.20 1.61 -13.21
C SER A 51 -5.58 1.87 -13.80
N PHE A 52 -6.63 1.86 -12.98
CA PHE A 52 -7.99 2.11 -13.45
C PHE A 52 -8.28 3.60 -13.61
N ASP A 53 -7.84 4.43 -12.68
CA ASP A 53 -7.97 5.90 -12.76
C ASP A 53 -7.31 6.47 -14.02
N PHE A 54 -6.30 5.77 -14.53
CA PHE A 54 -5.67 6.03 -15.82
C PHE A 54 -6.61 5.81 -17.01
N TYR A 55 -7.37 4.71 -17.04
CA TYR A 55 -8.30 4.43 -18.15
C TYR A 55 -9.47 5.42 -18.22
N GLN A 56 -9.80 6.08 -17.09
CA GLN A 56 -10.83 7.11 -17.04
C GLN A 56 -10.31 8.49 -17.49
N ASN A 57 -9.02 8.78 -17.29
CA ASN A 57 -8.37 10.04 -17.68
C ASN A 57 -7.56 9.86 -18.98
N GLN A 58 -8.24 9.81 -20.13
CA GLN A 58 -7.71 9.48 -21.47
C GLN A 58 -6.63 10.45 -22.03
N ASN A 59 -6.16 11.43 -21.26
CA ASN A 59 -5.23 12.47 -21.74
C ASN A 59 -3.75 12.22 -21.38
N GLU A 60 -3.42 11.16 -20.64
CA GLU A 60 -2.02 10.82 -20.32
C GLU A 60 -1.54 9.61 -21.12
N THR A 61 -0.32 9.67 -21.65
CA THR A 61 0.36 8.62 -22.42
C THR A 61 0.97 7.50 -21.56
N MET A 62 0.58 7.38 -20.27
CA MET A 62 1.30 6.53 -19.31
C MET A 62 0.62 5.19 -19.03
N GLY A 63 1.24 4.08 -19.42
CA GLY A 63 0.73 2.71 -19.22
C GLY A 63 0.38 2.29 -17.77
N PRO A 64 -0.10 1.05 -17.59
CA PRO A 64 -0.59 0.55 -16.30
C PRO A 64 0.48 0.55 -15.20
N LEU A 65 0.04 0.68 -13.95
CA LEU A 65 0.90 0.52 -12.77
C LEU A 65 1.11 -0.96 -12.46
N TYR A 66 2.37 -1.31 -12.22
CA TYR A 66 2.78 -2.64 -11.80
C TYR A 66 3.21 -2.62 -10.33
N ARG A 67 2.83 -3.65 -9.58
CA ARG A 67 3.18 -3.77 -8.15
C ARG A 67 4.70 -3.80 -7.92
N GLU A 68 5.45 -4.30 -8.90
CA GLU A 68 6.90 -4.39 -8.90
C GLU A 68 7.52 -2.99 -8.84
N HIS A 69 6.99 -2.05 -9.63
CA HIS A 69 7.45 -0.66 -9.60
C HIS A 69 7.15 0.03 -8.27
N LEU A 70 5.99 -0.26 -7.66
CA LEU A 70 5.66 0.25 -6.33
C LEU A 70 6.61 -0.32 -5.27
N ALA A 71 6.95 -1.61 -5.36
CA ALA A 71 7.94 -2.22 -4.48
C ALA A 71 9.32 -1.57 -4.63
N ASP A 72 9.74 -1.24 -5.86
CA ASP A 72 11.02 -0.57 -6.10
C ASP A 72 11.06 0.86 -5.57
N VAL A 73 9.91 1.54 -5.53
CA VAL A 73 9.80 2.86 -4.87
C VAL A 73 10.00 2.76 -3.37
N ILE A 74 9.38 1.76 -2.71
CA ILE A 74 9.56 1.48 -1.27
C ILE A 74 11.00 1.12 -0.95
N LYS A 75 11.66 0.36 -1.82
CA LYS A 75 13.09 0.00 -1.67
C LYS A 75 14.04 1.18 -1.88
N GLY A 76 13.55 2.32 -2.37
CA GLY A 76 14.39 3.47 -2.74
C GLY A 76 15.14 3.29 -4.06
N VAL A 77 14.84 2.26 -4.85
CA VAL A 77 15.46 2.01 -6.17
C VAL A 77 14.84 2.90 -7.24
N ARG A 78 13.59 3.34 -7.05
CA ARG A 78 12.83 4.16 -7.99
C ARG A 78 12.20 5.36 -7.29
N ASN A 79 12.08 6.48 -8.00
CA ASN A 79 11.44 7.70 -7.49
C ASN A 79 10.45 8.34 -8.49
N THR A 80 9.81 7.53 -9.34
CA THR A 80 8.86 8.04 -10.33
C THR A 80 7.65 8.71 -9.63
N PRO A 81 7.34 10.00 -9.87
CA PRO A 81 6.35 10.75 -9.09
C PRO A 81 4.98 10.08 -9.01
N ARG A 82 4.46 9.56 -10.12
CA ARG A 82 3.17 8.85 -10.15
C ARG A 82 3.09 7.66 -9.19
N TYR A 83 4.18 6.93 -9.02
CA TYR A 83 4.22 5.77 -8.12
C TYR A 83 4.37 6.18 -6.66
N VAL A 84 5.11 7.28 -6.42
CA VAL A 84 5.21 7.90 -5.10
C VAL A 84 3.82 8.34 -4.65
N ILE A 85 3.14 9.14 -5.46
CA ILE A 85 1.76 9.62 -5.19
C ILE A 85 0.83 8.44 -4.91
N ALA A 86 0.85 7.40 -5.75
CA ALA A 86 -0.01 6.24 -5.54
C ALA A 86 0.20 5.54 -4.19
N ILE A 87 1.44 5.49 -3.70
CA ILE A 87 1.77 4.91 -2.39
C ILE A 87 1.35 5.85 -1.26
N GLU A 88 1.75 7.12 -1.33
CA GLU A 88 1.47 8.11 -0.29
C GLU A 88 -0.03 8.32 -0.10
N ASP A 89 -0.79 8.44 -1.19
CA ASP A 89 -2.24 8.57 -1.13
C ASP A 89 -2.92 7.33 -0.56
N SER A 90 -2.42 6.14 -0.87
CA SER A 90 -3.04 4.88 -0.43
C SER A 90 -2.73 4.55 1.02
N TRP A 91 -1.51 4.83 1.47
CA TRP A 91 -1.06 4.50 2.82
C TRP A 91 -1.02 5.68 3.77
N LYS A 92 -1.30 6.90 3.29
CA LYS A 92 -1.34 8.14 4.10
C LYS A 92 -0.06 8.38 4.88
N LEU A 93 1.06 7.99 4.29
CA LEU A 93 2.40 8.17 4.84
C LEU A 93 3.32 8.75 3.76
N PRO A 94 4.20 9.71 4.09
CA PRO A 94 5.23 10.17 3.17
C PRO A 94 6.14 9.03 2.74
N ILE A 95 6.59 9.05 1.49
CA ILE A 95 7.43 7.99 0.92
C ILE A 95 8.75 7.87 1.66
N GLU A 96 9.30 8.98 2.14
CA GLU A 96 10.53 8.98 2.93
C GLU A 96 10.36 8.25 4.27
N THR A 97 9.19 8.39 4.91
CA THR A 97 8.85 7.64 6.12
C THR A 97 8.76 6.14 5.83
N ILE A 98 8.11 5.77 4.72
CA ILE A 98 7.96 4.37 4.29
C ILE A 98 9.33 3.75 3.97
N ARG A 99 10.19 4.47 3.25
CA ARG A 99 11.56 4.05 2.91
C ARG A 99 12.40 3.83 4.16
N LYS A 100 12.33 4.77 5.11
CA LYS A 100 13.04 4.66 6.39
C LYS A 100 12.61 3.42 7.17
N ILE A 101 11.29 3.19 7.30
CA ILE A 101 10.74 1.99 7.96
C ILE A 101 11.26 0.72 7.27
N TYR A 102 11.19 0.67 5.94
CA TYR A 102 11.68 -0.46 5.16
C TYR A 102 13.17 -0.69 5.40
N GLN A 103 14.01 0.33 5.29
CA GLN A 103 15.46 0.23 5.46
C GLN A 103 15.84 -0.26 6.86
N GLU A 104 15.26 0.33 7.91
CA GLU A 104 15.48 -0.09 9.30
C GLU A 104 15.10 -1.56 9.53
N ASP A 105 13.96 -2.00 9.00
CA ASP A 105 13.56 -3.41 9.11
C ASP A 105 14.53 -4.32 8.35
N LYS A 106 14.99 -3.93 7.15
CA LYS A 106 15.95 -4.72 6.37
C LYS A 106 17.30 -4.82 7.06
N GLU A 107 17.76 -3.76 7.73
CA GLU A 107 18.99 -3.78 8.52
C GLU A 107 18.88 -4.72 9.71
N ARG A 108 17.76 -4.66 10.43
CA ARG A 108 17.43 -5.59 11.52
C ARG A 108 17.37 -7.04 11.05
N GLU A 109 16.71 -7.32 9.94
CA GLU A 109 16.64 -8.66 9.35
C GLU A 109 18.04 -9.20 9.00
N LYS A 110 18.93 -8.37 8.45
CA LYS A 110 20.34 -8.77 8.17
C LYS A 110 21.10 -9.15 9.43
N LEU A 111 20.77 -8.51 10.56
CA LEU A 111 21.37 -8.81 11.87
C LEU A 111 20.64 -9.95 12.61
N GLY A 112 19.57 -10.53 12.03
CA GLY A 112 18.73 -11.54 12.68
C GLY A 112 17.88 -11.00 13.83
N GLN A 113 17.67 -9.68 13.89
CA GLN A 113 17.01 -8.99 15.00
C GLN A 113 15.58 -8.54 14.63
N LEU A 114 14.66 -9.49 14.51
CA LEU A 114 13.25 -9.16 14.26
C LEU A 114 12.68 -8.28 15.39
N LEU A 115 11.75 -7.41 15.04
CA LEU A 115 10.96 -6.66 16.01
C LEU A 115 10.13 -7.62 16.85
N ASP A 116 10.08 -7.35 18.15
CA ASP A 116 9.25 -8.08 19.09
C ASP A 116 7.75 -7.75 18.88
N PRO A 117 6.84 -8.62 19.37
CA PRO A 117 5.42 -8.43 19.18
C PRO A 117 4.84 -7.13 19.76
N ASP A 118 5.40 -6.60 20.85
CA ASP A 118 4.90 -5.36 21.46
C ASP A 118 5.27 -4.16 20.60
N SER A 119 6.51 -4.09 20.09
CA SER A 119 6.94 -3.08 19.11
C SER A 119 6.06 -3.08 17.84
N ILE A 120 5.69 -4.26 17.36
CA ILE A 120 4.79 -4.39 16.20
C ILE A 120 3.38 -3.88 16.53
N ARG A 121 2.87 -4.18 17.72
CA ARG A 121 1.56 -3.71 18.18
C ARG A 121 1.53 -2.19 18.32
N GLU A 122 2.57 -1.60 18.92
CA GLU A 122 2.69 -0.15 19.06
C GLU A 122 2.72 0.55 17.70
N PHE A 123 3.48 0.00 16.75
CA PHE A 123 3.50 0.50 15.37
C PHE A 123 2.12 0.43 14.72
N ALA A 124 1.41 -0.69 14.86
CA ALA A 124 0.07 -0.85 14.29
C ALA A 124 -0.95 0.14 14.89
N ILE A 125 -0.89 0.39 16.20
CA ILE A 125 -1.73 1.37 16.90
C ILE A 125 -1.43 2.79 16.38
N TRP A 126 -0.16 3.17 16.31
CA TRP A 126 0.28 4.46 15.78
C TRP A 126 -0.23 4.67 14.34
N TYR A 127 -0.01 3.68 13.46
CA TYR A 127 -0.40 3.79 12.07
C TYR A 127 -1.93 3.84 11.88
N SER A 128 -2.67 3.07 12.66
CA SER A 128 -4.14 3.15 12.70
C SER A 128 -4.63 4.53 13.12
N GLY A 129 -3.90 5.20 14.02
CA GLY A 129 -4.15 6.59 14.40
C GLY A 129 -4.04 7.55 13.22
N ILE A 130 -2.99 7.41 12.40
CA ILE A 130 -2.80 8.22 11.18
C ILE A 130 -3.95 8.03 10.21
N LEU A 131 -4.37 6.79 9.97
CA LEU A 131 -5.50 6.52 9.07
C LEU A 131 -6.79 7.18 9.56
N LYS A 132 -7.07 7.13 10.87
CA LYS A 132 -8.26 7.79 11.46
C LYS A 132 -8.22 9.30 11.31
N LEU A 133 -7.05 9.94 11.54
CA LEU A 133 -6.89 11.38 11.35
C LEU A 133 -7.14 11.77 9.89
N SER A 134 -6.58 11.02 8.94
CA SER A 134 -6.78 11.29 7.52
C SER A 134 -8.25 11.15 7.07
N LEU A 135 -9.04 10.29 7.70
CA LEU A 135 -10.48 10.17 7.42
C LEU A 135 -11.26 11.35 7.97
N ALA A 136 -10.89 11.84 9.16
CA ALA A 136 -11.53 12.99 9.79
C ALA A 136 -11.28 14.30 9.03
N GLU A 137 -10.11 14.47 8.41
CA GLU A 137 -9.80 15.64 7.58
C GLU A 137 -10.57 15.68 6.25
N ASN A 138 -11.10 14.55 5.80
CA ASN A 138 -11.86 14.41 4.54
C ASN A 138 -13.38 14.29 4.74
N SER A 139 -13.88 14.45 5.98
CA SER A 139 -15.30 14.38 6.35
C SER A 139 -15.89 15.78 6.54
#